data_AF-A0A399RG85-F1
#
_entry.id   AF-A0A399RG85-F1
#
_cell.length_a   1.000
_cell.length_b   1.000
_cell.length_c   1.000
_cell.angle_alpha   90.00
_cell.angle_beta   90.00
_cell.angle_gamma   90.00
#
_symmetry.space_group_name_H-M   'P 1'
#
loop_
_entity.id
_entity.type
_entity.pdbx_description
1 polymer ?
#
loop_
_entity_poly.entity_id
_entity_poly.type
_entity_poly.pdbx_seq_one_letter_code
_entity_poly.pdbx_strand_id
1 'polypeptide(L)' 'MLAPVLAAADREGLPVYLENSNPANHGFYTSFGFEKIGEFSVLNESPPMAPMWREPR' A
#
# COMPACT_ATOMS: atom_id res chain seq x y z
N MET A 1 -3.28 2.62 -12.88
CA MET A 1 -2.61 1.38 -13.31
C MET A 1 -1.65 0.94 -12.22
N LEU A 2 -1.94 -0.18 -11.53
CA LEU A 2 -1.08 -0.73 -10.47
C LEU A 2 -0.55 -2.13 -10.85
N ALA A 3 -1.39 -2.93 -11.52
CA ALA A 3 -1.07 -4.31 -11.90
C ALA A 3 0.25 -4.50 -12.68
N PRO A 4 0.63 -3.67 -13.68
CA PRO A 4 1.89 -3.87 -14.39
C PRO A 4 3.13 -3.69 -13.51
N VAL A 5 3.06 -2.77 -12.53
CA VAL A 5 4.16 -2.50 -11.60
C VAL A 5 4.30 -3.68 -10.63
N LEU A 6 3.18 -4.17 -10.09
CA LEU A 6 3.18 -5.34 -9.21
C LEU A 6 3.72 -6.58 -9.92
N ALA A 7 3.32 -6.82 -11.17
CA ALA A 7 3.82 -7.95 -11.95
C ALA A 7 5.33 -7.89 -12.24
N ALA A 8 5.90 -6.67 -12.35
CA ALA A 8 7.34 -6.51 -12.46
C ALA A 8 8.05 -6.79 -11.13
N ALA A 9 7.53 -6.24 -10.02
CA ALA A 9 8.05 -6.48 -8.68
C ALA A 9 8.00 -7.96 -8.29
N ASP A 10 6.90 -8.65 -8.59
CA ASP A 10 6.73 -10.09 -8.36
C ASP A 10 7.79 -10.91 -9.09
N ARG A 11 8.03 -10.61 -10.38
CA ARG A 11 9.06 -11.31 -11.18
C ARG A 11 10.47 -11.10 -10.63
N GLU A 12 10.72 -9.98 -9.97
CA GLU A 12 12.02 -9.64 -9.38
C GLU A 12 12.12 -10.06 -7.90
N GLY A 13 11.06 -10.62 -7.32
CA GLY A 13 11.03 -11.00 -5.91
C GLY A 13 11.11 -9.79 -4.96
N LEU A 14 10.61 -8.64 -5.40
CA LEU A 14 10.68 -7.38 -4.65
C LEU A 14 9.37 -7.10 -3.92
N PRO A 15 9.42 -6.75 -2.63
CA PRO A 15 8.24 -6.25 -1.92
C PRO A 15 7.87 -4.85 -2.40
N VAL A 16 6.61 -4.47 -2.18
CA VAL A 16 6.09 -3.15 -2.56
C VAL A 16 5.53 -2.44 -1.33
N TYR A 17 5.94 -1.19 -1.16
CA TYR A 17 5.47 -0.27 -0.13
C TYR A 17 4.61 0.84 -0.74
N LEU A 18 3.54 1.21 -0.06
CA LEU A 18 2.79 2.42 -0.35
C LEU A 18 2.22 3.04 0.92
N GLU A 19 1.81 4.29 0.81
CA GLU A 19 1.10 4.99 1.89
C GLU A 19 -0.27 5.44 1.38
N ASN A 20 -1.31 5.02 2.07
CA ASN A 20 -2.68 5.39 1.74
C ASN A 20 -3.18 6.49 2.68
N SER A 21 -3.43 7.69 2.13
CA SER A 21 -4.01 8.82 2.85
C SER A 21 -5.54 8.80 2.92
N ASN A 22 -6.19 7.87 2.21
CA ASN A 22 -7.65 7.78 2.12
C ASN A 22 -8.15 6.38 2.55
N PRO A 23 -8.77 6.25 3.73
CA PRO A 23 -9.32 4.98 4.21
C PRO A 23 -10.28 4.28 3.23
N ALA A 24 -10.99 5.01 2.36
CA ALA A 24 -11.86 4.41 1.35
C ALA A 24 -11.10 3.55 0.32
N ASN A 25 -9.82 3.83 0.08
CA ASN A 25 -8.97 3.06 -0.84
C ASN A 25 -8.37 1.80 -0.20
N HIS A 26 -8.60 1.56 1.09
CA HIS A 26 -8.01 0.41 1.80
C HIS A 26 -8.41 -0.93 1.18
N GLY A 27 -9.70 -1.09 0.86
CA GLY A 27 -10.22 -2.27 0.18
C GLY A 27 -9.59 -2.50 -1.20
N PHE A 28 -9.32 -1.42 -1.93
CA PHE A 28 -8.65 -1.49 -3.22
C PHE A 28 -7.23 -2.04 -3.08
N TYR A 29 -6.40 -1.50 -2.19
CA TYR A 29 -5.02 -1.98 -2.01
C TYR A 29 -4.96 -3.39 -1.41
N THR A 30 -5.80 -3.70 -0.43
CA THR A 30 -5.87 -5.07 0.14
C THR A 30 -6.25 -6.11 -0.91
N SER A 31 -7.10 -5.78 -1.88
CA SER A 31 -7.41 -6.69 -3.01
C SER A 31 -6.20 -7.05 -3.88
N PHE A 32 -5.17 -6.17 -3.92
CA PHE A 32 -3.90 -6.44 -4.59
C PHE A 32 -2.87 -7.16 -3.70
N GLY A 33 -3.20 -7.44 -2.43
CA GLY A 33 -2.33 -8.14 -1.48
C GLY A 33 -1.54 -7.25 -0.55
N PHE A 34 -1.89 -5.98 -0.45
CA PHE A 34 -1.27 -5.10 0.53
C PHE A 34 -1.90 -5.30 1.90
N GLU A 35 -1.07 -5.26 2.94
CA GLU A 35 -1.44 -5.34 4.34
C GLU A 35 -1.06 -4.05 5.06
N LYS A 36 -1.92 -3.55 5.94
CA LYS A 36 -1.63 -2.38 6.76
C LYS A 36 -0.59 -2.73 7.81
N ILE A 37 0.52 -1.99 7.84
CA ILE A 37 1.59 -2.20 8.84
C ILE A 37 1.62 -1.13 9.93
N GLY A 38 0.79 -0.09 9.79
CA GLY A 38 0.68 0.97 10.80
C GLY A 38 -0.25 2.09 10.34
N GLU A 39 -0.28 3.16 11.13
CA GLU A 39 -0.97 4.39 10.79
C GLU A 39 -0.31 5.56 11.52
N PHE A 40 -0.15 6.70 10.85
CA PHE A 40 0.44 7.90 11.45
C PHE A 40 -0.19 9.17 10.88
N SER A 41 -0.09 10.28 11.62
CA SER A 41 -0.50 11.60 11.15
C SER A 41 0.72 12.38 10.67
N VAL A 42 0.69 12.93 9.46
CA VAL A 42 1.80 13.73 8.91
C VAL A 42 1.85 15.11 9.57
N LEU A 43 0.68 15.71 9.76
CA LEU A 43 0.44 16.95 10.51
C LEU A 43 -0.82 16.76 11.36
N ASN A 44 -1.00 17.56 12.42
CA ASN A 44 -2.12 17.43 13.35
C ASN A 44 -3.51 17.44 12.69
N GLU A 45 -3.67 18.10 11.53
CA GLU A 45 -4.96 18.21 10.83
C GLU A 45 -4.98 17.47 9.47
N SER A 46 -3.95 16.68 9.15
CA SER A 46 -3.92 15.90 7.91
C SER A 46 -4.67 14.57 8.05
N PRO A 47 -5.23 14.03 6.95
CA PRO A 47 -5.75 12.67 6.95
C PRO A 47 -4.68 11.68 7.44
N PRO A 48 -5.08 10.63 8.19
CA PRO A 48 -4.15 9.60 8.63
C PRO A 48 -3.54 8.90 7.41
N MET A 49 -2.23 8.73 7.45
CA MET A 49 -1.48 7.93 6.48
C MET A 49 -1.42 6.50 6.99
N ALA A 50 -1.82 5.55 6.15
CA ALA A 50 -1.69 4.12 6.41
C ALA A 50 -0.57 3.54 5.53
N PRO A 51 0.65 3.33 6.09
CA PRO A 51 1.65 2.45 5.53
C PRO A 51 1.07 1.07 5.20
N MET A 52 1.29 0.62 3.96
CA MET A 52 0.90 -0.71 3.53
C MET A 52 2.07 -1.42 2.86
N TRP A 53 2.19 -2.71 3.16
CA TRP A 53 3.25 -3.59 2.68
C TRP A 53 2.66 -4.74 1.88
N ARG A 54 3.34 -5.15 0.83
CA ARG A 54 2.99 -6.33 0.05
C ARG A 54 4.25 -7.12 -0.22
N GLU A 55 4.27 -8.37 0.22
CA GLU A 55 5.28 -9.35 -0.19
C GLU A 55 5.13 -9.68 -1.70
N PRO A 56 6.23 -10.00 -2.41
CA PRO A 56 6.15 -10.49 -3.77
C PRO A 56 5.33 -11.78 -3.82
N ARG A 57 4.57 -11.96 -4.92
CA ARG A 57 3.72 -13.12 -5.15
C ARG A 57 4.28 -14.05 -6.23
#